data_AF-A0A3M6R290-F1
#
_entry.id   AF-A0A3M6R290-F1
#
_cell.length_a   1.000
_cell.length_b   1.000
_cell.length_c   1.000
_cell.angle_alpha   90.00
_cell.angle_beta   90.00
_cell.angle_gamma   90.00
#
_symmetry.space_group_name_H-M   'P 1'
#
loop_
_entity.id
_entity.type
_entity.pdbx_description
1 polymer ?
#
loop_
_entity_poly.entity_id
_entity_poly.type
_entity_poly.pdbx_seq_one_letter_code
_entity_poly.pdbx_strand_id
1 'polypeptide(L)'
;MMVYVDDAAVPMYGYTWFHLMADSVQELHAFAANIGIHKRAFHIGARHPHYDVTATQRRHAIRYGARPISAREAVLLSRRVVSDEPHAIAQSPQLCLFV
;
A
#
# COMPACT_ATOMS: atom_id res chain seq x y z
N MET A 1 0.43 -12.32 8.58
CA MET A 1 1.51 -12.52 7.60
C MET A 1 0.90 -12.70 6.22
N MET A 2 0.37 -11.60 5.69
CA MET A 2 -0.38 -11.58 4.44
C MET A 2 -0.15 -10.23 3.76
N VAL A 3 0.10 -10.28 2.46
CA VAL A 3 0.24 -9.09 1.62
C VAL A 3 -1.06 -8.92 0.86
N TYR A 4 -1.54 -7.68 0.76
CA TYR A 4 -2.80 -7.33 0.13
C TYR A 4 -2.56 -6.32 -0.98
N VAL A 5 -3.38 -6.38 -2.03
CA VAL A 5 -3.43 -5.32 -3.04
C VAL A 5 -4.88 -4.95 -3.32
N ASP A 6 -5.19 -3.67 -3.28
CA ASP A 6 -6.56 -3.20 -3.44
C ASP A 6 -7.03 -3.13 -4.90
N ASP A 7 -8.28 -2.74 -5.09
CA ASP A 7 -8.91 -2.48 -6.39
C ASP A 7 -9.24 -0.99 -6.60
N ALA A 8 -8.54 -0.08 -5.90
CA ALA A 8 -8.86 1.36 -5.88
C ALA A 8 -8.86 2.01 -7.27
N ALA A 9 -8.02 1.50 -8.19
CA ALA A 9 -7.99 1.89 -9.60
C ALA A 9 -7.92 3.42 -9.82
N VAL A 10 -7.06 4.10 -9.07
CA VAL A 10 -6.95 5.57 -9.07
C VAL A 10 -6.29 6.04 -10.37
N PRO A 11 -6.94 6.88 -11.21
CA PRO A 11 -6.34 7.40 -12.42
C PRO A 11 -5.45 8.62 -12.10
N MET A 12 -4.14 8.52 -12.36
CA MET A 12 -3.19 9.63 -12.14
C MET A 12 -1.98 9.51 -13.07
N TYR A 13 -1.51 10.64 -13.62
CA TYR A 13 -0.35 10.70 -14.53
C TYR A 13 -0.42 9.72 -15.73
N GLY A 14 -1.61 9.42 -16.23
CA GLY A 14 -1.81 8.47 -17.33
C GLY A 14 -1.75 6.99 -16.93
N TYR A 15 -1.68 6.70 -15.64
CA TYR A 15 -1.67 5.34 -15.09
C TYR A 15 -2.86 5.09 -14.18
N THR A 16 -3.16 3.81 -13.98
CA THR A 16 -4.08 3.33 -12.95
C THR A 16 -3.28 2.77 -11.79
N TRP A 17 -3.48 3.36 -10.62
CA TRP A 17 -2.76 3.08 -9.39
C TRP A 17 -3.61 2.30 -8.38
N PHE A 18 -2.91 1.50 -7.59
CA PHE A 18 -3.44 0.63 -6.55
C PHE A 18 -2.48 0.64 -5.37
N HIS A 19 -2.95 0.20 -4.20
CA HIS A 19 -2.13 0.20 -3.00
C HIS A 19 -1.79 -1.24 -2.58
N LEU A 20 -0.51 -1.50 -2.38
CA LEU A 20 0.02 -2.73 -1.82
C LEU A 20 0.32 -2.53 -0.33
N MET A 21 -0.19 -3.42 0.52
CA MET A 21 -0.08 -3.33 1.98
C MET A 21 0.27 -4.69 2.58
N ALA A 22 0.69 -4.71 3.83
CA ALA A 22 0.86 -5.94 4.61
C ALA A 22 0.55 -5.69 6.09
N ASP A 23 0.54 -6.76 6.88
CA ASP A 23 0.33 -6.66 8.33
C ASP A 23 1.53 -6.00 9.04
N SER A 24 2.73 -5.99 8.42
CA SER A 24 3.92 -5.26 8.91
C SER A 24 4.72 -4.61 7.77
N VAL A 25 5.49 -3.56 8.09
CA VAL A 25 6.34 -2.85 7.12
C VAL A 25 7.46 -3.74 6.59
N GLN A 26 7.99 -4.62 7.44
CA GLN A 26 9.06 -5.56 7.10
C GLN A 26 8.56 -6.57 6.05
N GLU A 27 7.38 -7.16 6.26
CA GLU A 27 6.73 -8.05 5.28
C GLU A 27 6.47 -7.33 3.95
N LEU A 28 5.97 -6.09 4.04
CA LEU A 28 5.69 -5.28 2.86
C LEU A 28 6.95 -5.00 2.03
N HIS A 29 8.05 -4.61 2.68
CA HIS A 29 9.34 -4.40 2.01
C HIS A 29 9.91 -5.67 1.39
N ALA A 30 9.85 -6.79 2.12
CA ALA A 30 10.33 -8.08 1.64
C ALA A 30 9.57 -8.51 0.38
N PHE A 31 8.24 -8.39 0.40
CA PHE A 31 7.41 -8.73 -0.75
C PHE A 31 7.67 -7.80 -1.94
N ALA A 32 7.68 -6.48 -1.71
CA ALA A 32 7.95 -5.48 -2.75
C ALA A 32 9.30 -5.72 -3.44
N ALA A 33 10.35 -6.02 -2.67
CA ALA A 33 11.67 -6.35 -3.20
C ALA A 33 11.64 -7.64 -4.05
N ASN A 34 10.93 -8.68 -3.58
CA ASN A 34 10.81 -9.95 -4.28
C ASN A 34 10.14 -9.81 -5.66
N ILE A 35 9.18 -8.89 -5.79
CA ILE A 35 8.46 -8.66 -7.07
C ILE A 35 8.99 -7.47 -7.88
N GLY A 36 10.13 -6.89 -7.47
CA GLY A 36 10.82 -5.82 -8.20
C GLY A 36 10.17 -4.43 -8.11
N ILE A 37 9.37 -4.16 -7.06
CA ILE A 37 8.83 -2.82 -6.82
C ILE A 37 9.92 -1.94 -6.20
N HIS A 38 10.13 -0.77 -6.80
CA HIS A 38 11.15 0.17 -6.36
C HIS A 38 10.79 0.81 -5.01
N LYS A 39 11.76 0.94 -4.09
CA LYS A 39 11.58 1.53 -2.75
C LYS A 39 10.94 2.92 -2.76
N ARG A 40 11.19 3.72 -3.80
CA ARG A 40 10.60 5.07 -3.98
C ARG A 40 9.07 5.09 -4.03
N ALA A 41 8.43 3.97 -4.36
CA ALA A 41 6.98 3.87 -4.39
C ALA A 41 6.38 3.60 -3.00
N PHE A 42 7.22 3.45 -1.95
CA PHE A 42 6.78 3.28 -0.58
C PHE A 42 6.41 4.61 0.06
N HIS A 43 5.21 4.69 0.64
CA HIS A 43 4.70 5.85 1.36
C HIS A 43 4.46 5.50 2.83
N ILE A 44 5.22 6.15 3.72
CA ILE A 44 5.12 5.99 5.18
C ILE A 44 4.25 7.07 5.84
N GLY A 45 4.18 8.27 5.26
CA GLY A 45 3.41 9.41 5.79
C GLY A 45 1.91 9.38 5.48
N ALA A 46 1.44 8.34 4.77
CA ALA A 46 0.03 8.15 4.52
C ALA A 46 -0.68 7.57 5.75
N ARG A 47 -2.01 7.49 5.69
CA ARG A 47 -2.86 6.94 6.78
C ARG A 47 -2.45 5.51 7.19
N HIS A 48 -1.71 4.80 6.35
CA HIS A 48 -1.02 3.54 6.63
C HIS A 48 0.17 3.37 5.67
N PRO A 49 1.23 2.63 6.06
CA PRO A 49 2.31 2.26 5.16
C PRO A 49 1.80 1.47 3.95
N HIS A 50 2.22 1.84 2.74
CA HIS A 50 1.89 1.12 1.51
C HIS A 50 2.88 1.41 0.39
N TYR A 51 2.80 0.61 -0.68
CA TYR A 51 3.41 0.94 -1.97
C TYR A 51 2.34 1.30 -2.99
N ASP A 52 2.60 2.33 -3.79
CA ASP A 52 1.83 2.60 -5.00
C ASP A 52 2.28 1.68 -6.13
N VAL A 53 1.32 0.96 -6.72
CA VAL A 53 1.58 0.00 -7.78
C VAL A 53 0.68 0.24 -8.98
N THR A 54 1.23 0.08 -10.18
CA THR A 54 0.50 0.15 -11.44
C THR A 54 -0.39 -1.08 -11.66
N ALA A 55 -1.32 -1.02 -12.62
CA ALA A 55 -2.12 -2.19 -13.03
C ALA A 55 -1.29 -3.44 -13.38
N THR A 56 -0.11 -3.26 -13.99
CA THR A 56 0.79 -4.38 -14.31
C THR A 56 1.44 -4.95 -13.04
N GLN A 57 1.92 -4.09 -12.14
CA GLN A 57 2.49 -4.53 -10.87
C GLN A 57 1.44 -5.17 -9.95
N ARG A 58 0.20 -4.69 -9.93
CA ARG A 58 -0.92 -5.33 -9.22
C ARG A 58 -1.15 -6.76 -9.70
N ARG A 59 -1.26 -6.97 -11.02
CA ARG A 59 -1.42 -8.33 -11.59
C ARG A 59 -0.25 -9.23 -11.22
N HIS A 60 0.96 -8.67 -11.22
CA HIS A 60 2.16 -9.39 -10.79
C HIS A 60 2.10 -9.76 -9.30
N ALA A 61 1.74 -8.81 -8.42
CA ALA A 61 1.58 -9.05 -7.00
C ALA A 61 0.58 -10.18 -6.70
N ILE A 62 -0.58 -10.18 -7.38
CA ILE A 62 -1.59 -11.24 -7.24
C ILE A 62 -1.01 -12.61 -7.64
N ARG A 63 -0.27 -12.67 -8.75
CA ARG A 63 0.40 -13.91 -9.20
C ARG A 63 1.43 -14.42 -8.18
N TYR A 64 2.06 -13.52 -7.43
CA TYR A 64 3.04 -13.83 -6.38
C TYR A 64 2.41 -14.06 -4.99
N GLY A 65 1.07 -14.12 -4.91
CA GLY A 65 0.36 -14.46 -3.68
C GLY A 65 -0.14 -13.28 -2.85
N ALA A 66 -0.07 -12.04 -3.37
CA ALA A 66 -0.80 -10.94 -2.74
C ALA A 66 -2.31 -11.18 -2.86
N ARG A 67 -3.02 -11.07 -1.76
CA ARG A 67 -4.47 -11.22 -1.72
C ARG A 67 -5.15 -9.98 -2.32
N PRO A 68 -5.97 -10.14 -3.38
CA PRO A 68 -6.78 -9.03 -3.86
C PRO A 68 -7.84 -8.69 -2.82
N ILE A 69 -8.00 -7.40 -2.54
CA ILE A 69 -9.03 -6.87 -1.63
C ILE A 69 -9.73 -5.68 -2.28
N SER A 70 -10.90 -5.33 -1.76
CA SER A 70 -11.56 -4.09 -2.12
C SER A 70 -10.89 -2.87 -1.48
N ALA A 71 -11.04 -1.70 -2.08
CA ALA A 71 -10.62 -0.42 -1.49
C ALA A 71 -11.29 -0.17 -0.13
N ARG A 72 -12.50 -0.70 0.08
CA ARG A 72 -13.19 -0.67 1.38
C ARG A 72 -12.47 -1.53 2.42
N GLU A 73 -12.09 -2.76 2.07
CA GLU A 73 -11.30 -3.62 2.94
C GLU A 73 -9.94 -2.99 3.26
N ALA A 74 -9.30 -2.36 2.26
CA ALA A 74 -8.04 -1.65 2.44
C ALA A 74 -8.15 -0.61 3.57
N VAL A 75 -9.14 0.29 3.47
CA VAL A 75 -9.40 1.31 4.51
C VAL A 75 -9.63 0.70 5.90
N LEU A 76 -10.26 -0.47 6.00
CA LEU A 76 -10.48 -1.15 7.27
C LEU A 76 -9.21 -1.78 7.84
N LEU A 77 -8.33 -2.30 6.99
CA LEU A 77 -7.01 -2.83 7.39
C LEU A 77 -6.11 -1.69 7.87
N SER A 78 -6.07 -0.58 7.14
CA SER A 78 -5.29 0.62 7.50
C SER A 78 -5.61 1.15 8.90
N ARG A 79 -6.89 1.12 9.29
CA ARG A 79 -7.33 1.58 10.62
C ARG A 79 -6.86 0.66 11.75
N ARG A 80 -6.71 -0.64 11.49
CA ARG A 80 -6.24 -1.61 12.48
C ARG A 80 -4.75 -1.47 12.75
N VAL A 81 -3.94 -1.32 11.70
CA VAL A 81 -2.48 -1.16 11.83
C VAL A 81 -2.11 0.11 12.61
N VAL A 82 -2.87 1.20 12.45
CA VAL A 82 -2.68 2.44 13.23
C VAL A 82 -2.94 2.24 14.74
N SER A 83 -3.66 1.18 15.13
CA SER A 83 -3.98 0.92 16.54
C SER A 83 -2.92 0.08 17.24
N ASP A 84 -2.05 -0.63 16.51
CA ASP A 84 -1.00 -1.51 17.06
C ASP A 84 0.37 -0.82 17.21
N GLU A 85 0.59 0.38 16.66
CA GLU A 85 1.87 1.12 16.75
C GLU A 85 1.65 2.60 17.12
N PRO A 86 1.76 3.01 18.41
CA PRO A 86 1.48 4.37 18.83
C PRO A 86 2.67 5.36 18.70
N HIS A 87 3.69 5.14 17.87
CA HIS A 87 4.93 5.96 17.97
C HIS A 87 5.66 6.41 16.70
N ALA A 88 4.98 6.78 15.61
CA ALA A 88 5.70 7.38 14.47
C ALA A 88 4.92 8.38 13.59
N ILE A 89 3.91 9.08 14.12
CA ILE A 89 3.23 10.14 13.36
C ILE A 89 3.46 11.49 14.03
N ALA A 90 4.67 12.02 13.85
CA ALA A 90 4.91 13.44 13.91
C ALA A 90 5.94 13.79 12.83
N GLN A 91 5.58 14.77 11.99
CA GLN A 91 6.42 15.47 11.00
C GLN A 91 6.51 14.86 9.59
N SER A 92 5.46 15.04 8.79
CA SER A 92 5.61 15.26 7.35
C SER A 92 4.41 16.04 6.80
N PRO A 93 4.60 17.26 6.24
CA PRO A 93 3.53 18.05 5.67
C PRO A 93 3.30 17.63 4.22
N GLN A 94 2.67 16.48 4.01
CA GLN A 94 2.07 16.11 2.72
C GLN A 94 0.67 15.55 2.93
N LEU A 95 -0.18 16.42 3.48
CA LEU A 95 -1.62 16.35 3.30
C LEU A 95 -1.96 17.14 2.03
N CYS A 96 -2.20 16.44 0.93
CA CYS A 96 -3.01 16.92 -0.20
C CYS A 96 -3.21 15.78 -1.19
N LEU A 97 -4.40 15.15 -1.14
CA LEU A 97 -5.17 14.61 -2.28
C LEU A 97 -6.22 13.61 -1.77
N PHE A 98 -7.15 14.07 -0.95
CA PHE A 98 -8.57 13.72 -1.02
C PHE A 98 -9.30 14.89 -0.36
N VAL A 99 -10.26 15.47 -1.09
CA VAL A 99 -11.02 16.68 -0.76
C VAL A 99 -11.67 16.60 0.62
#